data_AF-A0A8T4YDR1-F1
#
_entry.id   AF-A0A8T4YDR1-F1
#
_cell.length_a   1.000
_cell.length_b   1.000
_cell.length_c   1.000
_cell.angle_alpha   90.00
_cell.angle_beta   90.00
_cell.angle_gamma   90.00
#
_symmetry.space_group_name_H-M   'P 1'
#
loop_
_entity.id
_entity.type
_entity.pdbx_description
1 polymer ?
#
loop_
_entity_poly.entity_id
_entity_poly.type
_entity_poly.pdbx_seq_one_letter_code
_entity_poly.pdbx_strand_id
1 'polypeptide(L)'
;MNKSSPNAFKDERFQGLVDVAGEAAEFIDEKALEGLFFVILCHIDCDGLASGAIMGKALMRMNVPFQIRAVKQFEEAVLREC
;
A
#
# COMPACT_ATOMS: atom_id res chain seq x y z
N MET A 1 41.27 13.88 11.95
CA MET A 1 40.25 14.48 11.06
C MET A 1 39.58 13.35 10.30
N ASN A 2 38.28 13.50 10.01
CA ASN A 2 37.34 12.58 9.37
C ASN A 2 36.84 11.39 10.21
N LYS A 3 35.81 11.67 11.02
CA LYS A 3 34.80 10.67 11.38
C LYS A 3 33.52 10.99 10.61
N SER A 4 33.18 10.06 9.72
CA SER A 4 31.82 9.67 9.31
C SER A 4 30.79 10.79 9.17
N SER A 5 30.56 11.24 7.94
CA SER A 5 29.37 12.00 7.55
C SER A 5 28.11 11.17 7.88
N PRO A 6 27.28 11.56 8.87
CA PRO A 6 26.04 10.86 9.14
C PRO A 6 24.91 11.51 8.32
N ASN A 7 24.02 10.68 7.79
CA ASN A 7 22.83 10.98 7.00
C ASN A 7 23.01 11.15 5.48
N ALA A 8 22.94 10.04 4.77
CA ALA A 8 22.55 9.99 3.36
C ALA A 8 21.01 9.90 3.15
N PHE A 9 20.19 10.06 4.20
CA PHE A 9 18.73 9.83 4.15
C PHE A 9 17.85 11.05 4.45
N LYS A 10 18.42 12.25 4.64
CA LYS A 10 17.63 13.48 4.76
C LYS A 10 17.31 14.08 3.38
N ASP A 11 16.62 13.32 2.54
CA ASP A 11 15.95 13.88 1.36
C ASP A 11 14.52 14.24 1.80
N GLU A 12 14.19 15.54 1.82
CA GLU A 12 12.87 16.02 2.23
C GLU A 12 11.74 15.37 1.42
N ARG A 13 12.00 14.97 0.17
CA ARG A 13 11.04 14.26 -0.68
C ARG A 13 10.81 12.82 -0.21
N PHE A 14 11.87 12.16 0.26
CA PHE A 14 11.77 10.81 0.80
C PHE A 14 11.00 10.83 2.12
N GLN A 15 11.27 11.81 2.98
CA GLN A 15 10.52 11.97 4.21
C GLN A 15 9.03 12.22 3.93
N GLY A 16 8.70 13.14 3.01
CA GLY A 16 7.30 13.41 2.64
C GLY A 16 6.58 12.18 2.08
N LEU A 17 7.28 11.32 1.32
CA LEU A 17 6.72 10.04 0.86
C LEU A 17 6.39 9.10 2.04
N VAL A 18 7.31 8.97 2.99
CA VAL A 18 7.13 8.13 4.18
C VAL A 18 5.98 8.63 5.04
N ASP A 19 5.85 9.95 5.20
CA ASP A 19 4.78 10.56 5.99
C ASP A 19 3.41 10.23 5.38
N VAL A 20 3.22 10.45 4.06
CA VAL A 20 1.98 10.12 3.36
C VAL A 20 1.67 8.62 3.39
N ALA A 21 2.68 7.77 3.23
CA ALA A 21 2.51 6.33 3.36
C ALA A 21 2.09 5.92 4.78
N GLY A 22 2.60 6.62 5.81
CA GLY A 22 2.20 6.46 7.21
C GLY A 22 0.73 6.80 7.43
N GLU A 23 0.27 7.96 6.95
CA GLU A 23 -1.14 8.37 7.04
C GLU A 23 -2.08 7.35 6.37
N ALA A 24 -1.70 6.81 5.21
CA ALA A 24 -2.48 5.78 4.53
C ALA A 24 -2.51 4.46 5.32
N ALA A 25 -1.41 4.08 5.97
CA ALA A 25 -1.34 2.89 6.80
C ALA A 25 -2.23 3.03 8.05
N GLU A 26 -2.19 4.18 8.72
CA GLU A 26 -3.06 4.47 9.88
C GLU A 26 -4.53 4.36 9.50
N PHE A 27 -4.92 4.94 8.35
CA PHE A 27 -6.29 4.81 7.85
C PHE A 27 -6.69 3.35 7.59
N ILE A 28 -5.81 2.53 7.01
CA ILE A 28 -6.07 1.10 6.79
C ILE A 28 -6.22 0.37 8.13
N ASP A 29 -5.38 0.67 9.12
CA ASP A 29 -5.45 0.09 10.46
C ASP A 29 -6.79 0.41 11.15
N GLU A 30 -7.23 1.68 11.09
CA GLU A 30 -8.54 2.09 11.61
C GLU A 30 -9.68 1.31 10.95
N LYS A 31 -9.67 1.19 9.62
CA LYS A 31 -10.69 0.46 8.86
C LYS A 31 -10.64 -1.05 9.07
N ALA A 32 -9.46 -1.60 9.34
CA ALA A 32 -9.29 -2.99 9.75
C ALA A 32 -9.93 -3.27 11.12
N LEU A 33 -9.79 -2.35 12.08
CA LEU A 33 -10.42 -2.46 13.40
C LEU A 33 -11.95 -2.41 13.34
N GLU A 34 -12.50 -1.69 12.35
CA GLU A 34 -13.94 -1.69 12.06
C GLU A 34 -14.44 -3.02 11.47
N GLY A 35 -13.55 -3.97 11.15
CA GLY A 35 -13.91 -5.29 10.61
C GLY A 35 -14.33 -5.24 9.14
N LEU A 36 -13.92 -4.21 8.40
CA LEU A 36 -14.28 -4.04 7.01
C LEU A 36 -13.58 -5.05 6.09
N PHE A 37 -14.22 -5.27 4.93
CA PHE A 37 -13.66 -6.07 3.85
C PHE A 37 -12.90 -5.18 2.87
N PHE A 38 -11.69 -5.57 2.51
CA PHE A 38 -10.84 -4.77 1.63
C PHE A 38 -10.80 -5.33 0.20
N VAL A 39 -10.89 -4.46 -0.79
CA VAL A 39 -10.65 -4.81 -2.20
C VAL A 39 -9.36 -4.13 -2.65
N ILE A 40 -8.36 -4.93 -3.02
CA ILE A 40 -7.10 -4.47 -3.59
C ILE A 40 -7.19 -4.57 -5.11
N LEU A 41 -7.15 -3.42 -5.78
CA LEU A 41 -7.06 -3.34 -7.22
C LEU A 41 -5.62 -3.04 -7.62
N CYS A 42 -5.06 -3.85 -8.51
CA CYS A 42 -3.71 -3.64 -9.01
C CYS A 42 -3.61 -3.85 -10.52
N HIS A 43 -2.57 -3.31 -11.13
CA HIS A 43 -2.32 -3.47 -12.56
C HIS A 43 -1.80 -4.87 -12.90
N ILE A 44 -2.11 -5.37 -14.09
CA ILE A 44 -1.68 -6.69 -14.59
C ILE A 44 -0.25 -6.66 -15.17
N ASP A 45 0.72 -6.27 -14.35
CA ASP A 45 2.14 -6.33 -14.65
C ASP A 45 2.96 -6.69 -13.40
N CYS A 46 4.28 -6.80 -13.56
CA CYS A 46 5.15 -7.19 -12.45
C CYS A 46 5.06 -6.24 -11.25
N ASP A 47 4.94 -4.93 -11.49
CA ASP A 47 4.89 -3.92 -10.43
C ASP A 47 3.55 -3.95 -9.69
N GLY A 48 2.43 -3.97 -10.41
CA GLY A 48 1.09 -4.06 -9.86
C GLY A 48 0.85 -5.37 -9.11
N LEU A 49 1.28 -6.52 -9.67
CA LEU A 49 1.16 -7.81 -8.99
C LEU A 49 2.02 -7.87 -7.72
N ALA A 50 3.25 -7.34 -7.75
CA ALA A 50 4.10 -7.26 -6.57
C ALA A 50 3.47 -6.37 -5.48
N SER A 51 3.00 -5.18 -5.86
CA SER A 51 2.35 -4.23 -4.95
C SER A 51 1.08 -4.82 -4.34
N GLY A 52 0.21 -5.44 -5.16
CA GLY A 52 -0.99 -6.11 -4.69
C GLY A 52 -0.69 -7.26 -3.73
N ALA A 53 0.36 -8.04 -4.00
CA ALA A 53 0.79 -9.13 -3.11
C ALA A 53 1.37 -8.61 -1.78
N ILE A 54 2.13 -7.50 -1.78
CA ILE A 54 2.64 -6.85 -0.57
C ILE A 54 1.47 -6.42 0.31
N MET A 55 0.48 -5.73 -0.26
CA MET A 55 -0.71 -5.28 0.46
C MET A 55 -1.55 -6.45 0.97
N GLY A 56 -1.78 -7.46 0.13
CA GLY A 56 -2.47 -8.67 0.55
C GLY A 56 -1.77 -9.36 1.72
N LYS A 57 -0.43 -9.46 1.69
CA LYS A 57 0.33 -10.05 2.79
C LYS A 57 0.25 -9.22 4.08
N ALA A 58 0.19 -7.89 3.97
CA ALA A 58 -0.01 -7.01 5.12
C ALA A 58 -1.38 -7.27 5.77
N LEU A 59 -2.47 -7.26 4.98
CA LEU A 59 -3.82 -7.53 5.49
C LEU A 59 -3.97 -8.96 6.04
N MET A 60 -3.32 -9.96 5.43
CA MET A 60 -3.25 -11.32 5.98
C MET A 60 -2.61 -11.34 7.37
N ARG A 61 -1.54 -10.56 7.59
CA ARG A 61 -0.86 -10.49 8.91
C ARG A 61 -1.74 -9.83 9.96
N MET A 62 -2.63 -8.94 9.54
CA MET A 62 -3.63 -8.28 10.41
C MET A 62 -4.88 -9.14 10.62
N ASN A 63 -4.98 -10.31 9.98
CA ASN A 63 -6.16 -11.20 10.02
C ASN A 63 -7.45 -10.51 9.52
N VAL A 64 -7.31 -9.66 8.51
CA VAL A 64 -8.41 -8.90 7.88
C VAL A 64 -8.84 -9.58 6.58
N PRO A 65 -10.14 -9.70 6.27
CA PRO A 65 -10.58 -10.30 5.02
C PRO A 65 -10.41 -9.34 3.84
N PHE A 66 -9.93 -9.87 2.71
CA PHE A 66 -9.72 -9.07 1.50
C PHE A 66 -9.85 -9.89 0.21
N GLN A 67 -9.97 -9.19 -0.92
CA GLN A 67 -9.86 -9.73 -2.28
C GLN A 67 -8.84 -8.92 -3.08
N ILE A 68 -8.00 -9.60 -3.87
CA ILE A 68 -7.11 -8.96 -4.85
C ILE A 68 -7.68 -9.17 -6.25
N ARG A 69 -7.77 -8.10 -7.04
CA ARG A 69 -8.15 -8.14 -8.45
C ARG A 69 -7.06 -7.44 -9.28
N ALA A 70 -6.40 -8.21 -10.14
CA ALA A 70 -5.51 -7.68 -11.15
C ALA A 70 -6.33 -7.25 -12.37
N VAL A 71 -6.20 -5.99 -12.78
CA VAL A 71 -6.95 -5.39 -13.89
C VAL A 71 -6.00 -4.80 -14.91
N LYS A 72 -6.43 -4.80 -16.18
CA LYS A 72 -5.63 -4.22 -17.27
C LYS A 72 -5.62 -2.69 -17.20
N GLN A 73 -6.75 -2.08 -16.87
CA GLN A 73 -6.89 -0.63 -16.71
C GLN A 73 -7.91 -0.35 -15.60
N PHE A 74 -7.74 0.77 -14.92
CA PHE A 74 -8.70 1.24 -13.93
C PHE A 74 -9.78 2.05 -14.64
N GLU A 75 -10.93 1.41 -14.85
CA GLU A 75 -12.08 1.99 -15.54
C GLU A 75 -13.31 1.97 -14.65
N GLU A 76 -14.28 2.84 -14.92
CA GLU A 76 -15.54 2.93 -14.18
C GLU A 76 -16.30 1.58 -14.11
N ALA A 77 -16.18 0.76 -15.16
CA ALA A 77 -16.77 -0.58 -15.18
C ALA A 77 -16.18 -1.47 -14.06
N VAL A 78 -14.87 -1.39 -13.80
CA VAL A 78 -14.20 -2.16 -12.75
C VAL A 78 -14.74 -1.78 -11.37
N LEU A 79 -15.00 -0.48 -11.15
CA LEU A 79 -15.55 0.01 -9.87
C LEU A 79 -16.94 -0.53 -9.57
N ARG A 80 -17.77 -0.72 -10.60
CA ARG A 80 -19.14 -1.25 -10.43
C ARG A 80 -19.20 -2.74 -10.12
N GLU A 81 -18.10 -3.44 -10.36
CA GLU A 81 -17.98 -4.88 -10.16
C GLU A 81 -17.30 -5.24 -8.83
N CYS A 82 -16.87 -4.25 -8.04
CA CYS A 82 -16.17 -4.45 -6.77
C CYS A 82 -17.13 -4.38 -5.57
#